data_AF-A0A0F9BGX0-F1
#
_entry.id   AF-A0A0F9BGX0-F1
#
_cell.length_a   1.000
_cell.length_b   1.000
_cell.length_c   1.000
_cell.angle_alpha   90.00
_cell.angle_beta   90.00
_cell.angle_gamma   90.00
#
_symmetry.space_group_name_H-M   'P 1'
#
loop_
_entity.id
_entity.type
_entity.pdbx_description
1 polymer ?
#
loop_
_entity_poly.entity_id
_entity_poly.type
_entity_poly.pdbx_seq_one_letter_code
_entity_poly.pdbx_strand_id
1 'polypeptide(L)'
;MLEGAPLLSGVEVVTVNEPDPPALVEVVKGNLIITAGGSDDEIEIDQEGLADGQVRVSQGGEGTVLDGFTGDLIVRLGGGDDQLTLKGLDIAGKLVIEGGAGDDWLEIEDVTVGRGAKLDFGMGYADADIAGMVIGGDFRFRARATHYPGDGTYDDYWLKLYDSRIDGNAVLSAGRGYF
;
A
#
# COMPACT_ATOMS: atom_id res chain seq x y z
N MET A 1 21.52 27.29 46.22
CA MET A 1 21.73 27.64 44.79
C MET A 1 22.60 26.54 44.22
N LEU A 2 22.06 25.74 43.29
CA LEU A 2 22.71 24.55 42.73
C LEU A 2 23.54 24.98 41.52
N GLU A 3 24.85 24.72 41.56
CA GLU A 3 25.74 24.87 40.41
C GLU A 3 25.56 23.71 39.43
N GLY A 4 25.61 24.05 38.13
CA GLY A 4 25.26 23.17 37.03
C GLY A 4 26.23 22.00 36.82
N ALA A 5 25.66 20.85 36.47
CA ALA A 5 26.41 19.74 35.92
C ALA A 5 26.87 20.08 34.48
N PRO A 6 28.12 19.77 34.10
CA PRO A 6 28.57 19.97 32.73
C PRO A 6 27.91 18.95 31.80
N LEU A 7 27.35 19.44 30.68
CA LEU A 7 26.96 18.61 29.55
C LEU A 7 28.23 18.00 28.94
N LEU A 8 28.28 16.68 28.81
CA LEU A 8 29.36 15.98 28.09
C LEU A 8 29.35 16.45 26.63
N SER A 9 30.36 17.23 26.24
CA SER A 9 30.61 17.57 24.84
C SER A 9 31.10 16.31 24.13
N GLY A 10 30.30 15.75 23.22
CA GLY A 10 30.78 14.66 22.37
C GLY A 10 29.73 13.73 21.77
N VAL A 11 28.45 13.86 22.12
CA VAL A 11 27.39 13.15 21.39
C VAL A 11 26.67 14.16 20.51
N GLU A 12 27.21 14.36 19.32
CA GLU A 12 26.41 14.86 18.22
C GLU A 12 25.42 13.74 17.88
N VAL A 13 24.18 13.88 18.32
CA VAL A 13 23.09 13.08 17.75
C VAL A 13 22.93 13.59 16.33
N VAL A 14 23.72 13.02 15.42
CA VAL A 14 23.52 13.17 13.99
C VAL A 14 22.21 12.44 13.71
N THR A 15 21.10 13.18 13.72
CA THR A 15 19.90 12.74 13.01
C THR A 15 20.29 12.70 11.55
N VAL A 16 20.70 11.53 11.07
CA VAL A 16 20.73 11.27 9.64
C VAL A 16 19.26 11.38 9.24
N ASN A 17 18.88 12.51 8.64
CA ASN A 17 17.66 12.58 7.86
C ASN A 17 17.93 11.67 6.67
N GLU A 18 17.68 10.37 6.84
CA GLU A 18 17.43 9.50 5.70
C GLU A 18 16.27 10.17 4.96
N PRO A 19 16.48 10.66 3.72
CA PRO A 19 15.48 11.45 3.03
C PRO A 19 14.19 10.67 2.79
N ASP A 20 14.22 9.33 2.89
CA ASP A 20 13.05 8.51 3.15
C ASP A 20 13.43 7.18 3.84
N PRO A 21 12.91 6.86 5.04
CA PRO A 21 13.09 5.54 5.62
C PRO A 21 12.22 4.50 4.89
N PRO A 22 12.61 3.21 4.88
CA PRO A 22 11.74 2.16 4.37
C PRO A 22 10.37 2.15 5.05
N ALA A 23 9.31 1.78 4.33
CA ALA A 23 7.97 1.61 4.89
C ALA A 23 7.98 0.82 6.21
N LEU A 24 7.20 1.29 7.18
CA LEU A 24 6.96 0.59 8.42
C LEU A 24 6.03 -0.60 8.17
N VAL A 25 6.48 -1.81 8.54
CA VAL A 25 5.73 -3.05 8.37
C VAL A 25 5.49 -3.71 9.72
N GLU A 26 4.23 -3.93 10.09
CA GLU A 26 3.86 -4.51 11.39
C GLU A 26 2.66 -5.47 11.28
N VAL A 27 2.69 -6.56 12.04
CA VAL A 27 1.50 -7.40 12.28
C VAL A 27 0.92 -7.05 13.65
N VAL A 28 -0.26 -6.42 13.66
CA VAL A 28 -0.92 -5.96 14.89
C VAL A 28 -2.27 -6.66 15.04
N LYS A 29 -2.36 -7.53 16.06
CA LYS A 29 -3.59 -8.29 16.38
C LYS A 29 -4.15 -9.08 15.17
N GLY A 30 -3.26 -9.63 14.36
CA GLY A 30 -3.64 -10.40 13.17
C GLY A 30 -3.64 -9.62 11.86
N ASN A 31 -3.60 -8.29 11.91
CA ASN A 31 -3.65 -7.46 10.70
C ASN A 31 -2.24 -7.10 10.26
N LEU A 32 -1.94 -7.26 8.97
CA LEU A 32 -0.72 -6.72 8.37
C LEU A 32 -0.97 -5.25 8.02
N ILE A 33 -0.14 -4.38 8.56
CA ILE A 33 -0.19 -2.94 8.35
C ILE A 33 1.15 -2.50 7.77
N ILE A 34 1.09 -1.85 6.60
CA ILE A 34 2.23 -1.25 5.93
C ILE A 34 1.96 0.24 5.78
N THR A 35 2.93 1.06 6.18
CA THR A 35 2.88 2.53 6.05
C THR A 35 4.19 3.01 5.46
N ALA A 36 4.14 3.36 4.18
CA ALA A 36 5.24 3.88 3.39
C ALA A 36 5.33 5.41 3.47
N GLY A 37 6.39 5.93 2.87
CA GLY A 37 6.94 7.25 3.14
C GLY A 37 6.40 8.34 2.23
N GLY A 38 7.30 9.22 1.82
CA GLY A 38 7.01 10.26 0.83
C GLY A 38 7.84 10.13 -0.45
N SER A 39 8.55 9.00 -0.61
CA SER A 39 9.30 8.67 -1.82
C SER A 39 8.73 7.43 -2.49
N ASP A 40 9.24 7.12 -3.67
CA ASP A 40 8.83 5.99 -4.49
C ASP A 40 9.15 4.66 -3.77
N ASP A 41 8.11 3.96 -3.32
CA ASP A 41 8.21 2.68 -2.63
C ASP A 41 7.91 1.50 -3.58
N GLU A 42 8.76 0.46 -3.57
CA GLU A 42 8.52 -0.81 -4.29
C GLU A 42 8.26 -1.93 -3.28
N ILE A 43 7.00 -2.34 -3.11
CA ILE A 43 6.57 -3.29 -2.07
C ILE A 43 5.96 -4.54 -2.71
N GLU A 44 6.48 -5.72 -2.36
CA GLU A 44 5.89 -7.02 -2.74
C GLU A 44 5.42 -7.78 -1.49
N ILE A 45 4.25 -8.41 -1.58
CA ILE A 45 3.65 -9.20 -0.50
C ILE A 45 3.19 -10.56 -1.03
N ASP A 46 3.67 -11.64 -0.42
CA ASP A 46 3.31 -13.00 -0.82
C ASP A 46 3.25 -14.00 0.36
N GLN A 47 2.70 -15.18 0.09
CA GLN A 47 2.67 -16.32 1.01
C GLN A 47 3.22 -17.62 0.38
N GLU A 48 3.92 -17.53 -0.74
CA GLU A 48 4.36 -18.72 -1.49
C GLU A 48 5.37 -19.53 -0.68
N GLY A 49 5.02 -20.79 -0.39
CA GLY A 49 5.88 -21.71 0.36
C GLY A 49 6.03 -21.37 1.85
N LEU A 50 5.24 -20.44 2.38
CA LEU A 50 5.22 -20.09 3.80
C LEU A 50 4.22 -20.96 4.57
N ALA A 51 4.37 -21.01 5.91
CA ALA A 51 3.40 -21.68 6.77
C ALA A 51 2.13 -20.84 6.98
N ASP A 52 1.05 -21.50 7.39
CA ASP A 52 -0.22 -20.82 7.70
C ASP A 52 -0.02 -19.65 8.69
N GLY A 53 -0.58 -18.49 8.33
CA GLY A 53 -0.48 -17.27 9.12
C GLY A 53 0.86 -16.53 9.01
N GLN A 54 1.77 -17.00 8.16
CA GLN A 54 2.97 -16.26 7.78
C GLN A 54 2.71 -15.42 6.53
N VAL A 55 3.41 -14.30 6.42
CA VAL A 55 3.41 -13.45 5.21
C VAL A 55 4.80 -12.90 5.01
N ARG A 56 5.24 -12.78 3.76
CA ARG A 56 6.50 -12.15 3.41
C ARG A 56 6.23 -10.77 2.80
N VAL A 57 7.02 -9.79 3.22
CA VAL A 57 7.00 -8.43 2.66
C VAL A 57 8.41 -8.06 2.22
N SER A 58 8.59 -7.66 0.97
CA SER A 58 9.85 -7.12 0.43
C SER A 58 9.70 -5.64 0.08
N GLN A 59 10.83 -4.92 0.08
CA GLN A 59 10.91 -3.50 -0.24
C GLN A 59 12.08 -3.26 -1.22
N GLY A 60 11.97 -3.80 -2.44
CA GLY A 60 13.04 -3.81 -3.45
C GLY A 60 14.24 -4.75 -3.15
N GLY A 61 14.11 -5.65 -2.17
CA GLY A 61 15.19 -6.51 -1.69
C GLY A 61 14.72 -7.88 -1.18
N GLU A 62 15.52 -8.53 -0.33
CA GLU A 62 15.08 -9.78 0.31
C GLU A 62 13.88 -9.53 1.24
N GLY A 63 12.83 -10.34 1.09
CA GLY A 63 11.62 -10.20 1.89
C GLY A 63 11.78 -10.66 3.34
N THR A 64 11.12 -9.95 4.25
CA THR A 64 11.01 -10.33 5.66
C THR A 64 9.76 -11.16 5.89
N VAL A 65 9.90 -12.34 6.48
CA VAL A 65 8.76 -13.18 6.88
C VAL A 65 8.26 -12.75 8.26
N LEU A 66 6.95 -12.52 8.35
CA LEU A 66 6.23 -12.08 9.53
C LEU A 66 5.22 -13.15 9.92
N ASP A 67 5.10 -13.42 11.21
CA ASP A 67 4.13 -14.37 11.75
C ASP A 67 2.84 -13.67 12.21
N GLY A 68 1.74 -14.44 12.24
CA GLY A 68 0.48 -14.05 12.87
C GLY A 68 -0.49 -13.29 11.98
N PHE A 69 -0.23 -13.17 10.67
CA PHE A 69 -1.15 -12.56 9.72
C PHE A 69 -2.40 -13.43 9.53
N THR A 70 -3.55 -12.95 9.99
CA THR A 70 -4.82 -13.71 10.06
C THR A 70 -6.06 -12.84 9.82
N GLY A 71 -5.87 -11.55 9.50
CA GLY A 71 -6.91 -10.54 9.49
C GLY A 71 -6.87 -9.67 8.24
N ASP A 72 -6.92 -8.36 8.44
CA ASP A 72 -6.93 -7.37 7.38
C ASP A 72 -5.51 -7.12 6.84
N LEU A 73 -5.41 -6.86 5.53
CA LEU A 73 -4.22 -6.28 4.91
C LEU A 73 -4.50 -4.79 4.64
N ILE A 74 -3.69 -3.92 5.23
CA ILE A 74 -3.80 -2.47 5.10
C ILE A 74 -2.47 -1.93 4.62
N VAL A 75 -2.44 -1.37 3.42
CA VAL A 75 -1.26 -0.74 2.83
C VAL A 75 -1.55 0.74 2.58
N ARG A 76 -0.65 1.60 3.05
CA ARG A 76 -0.63 3.03 2.77
C ARG A 76 0.71 3.36 2.15
N LEU A 77 0.73 3.76 0.88
CA LEU A 77 1.96 4.04 0.15
C LEU A 77 2.45 5.47 0.41
N GLY A 78 1.53 6.42 0.60
CA GLY A 78 1.88 7.74 1.11
C GLY A 78 2.01 8.75 -0.02
N GLY A 79 3.21 9.21 -0.32
CA GLY A 79 3.42 9.99 -1.54
C GLY A 79 4.66 9.50 -2.26
N GLY A 80 4.79 9.82 -3.54
CA GLY A 80 5.78 9.18 -4.39
C GLY A 80 5.09 8.37 -5.48
N ASP A 81 5.89 7.88 -6.41
CA ASP A 81 5.44 7.06 -7.52
C ASP A 81 5.58 5.56 -7.13
N ASP A 82 4.57 5.04 -6.44
CA ASP A 82 4.68 3.78 -5.70
C ASP A 82 4.28 2.55 -6.53
N GLN A 83 4.90 1.40 -6.23
CA GLN A 83 4.60 0.10 -6.82
C GLN A 83 4.27 -0.92 -5.75
N LEU A 84 3.07 -1.52 -5.85
CA LEU A 84 2.62 -2.56 -4.93
C LEU A 84 2.24 -3.83 -5.70
N THR A 85 2.85 -4.95 -5.33
CA THR A 85 2.51 -6.28 -5.86
C THR A 85 1.99 -7.18 -4.75
N LEU A 86 0.81 -7.78 -4.96
CA LEU A 86 0.21 -8.78 -4.08
C LEU A 86 0.08 -10.11 -4.81
N LYS A 87 0.68 -11.18 -4.27
CA LYS A 87 0.72 -12.49 -4.95
C LYS A 87 0.34 -13.65 -4.04
N GLY A 88 -0.64 -14.45 -4.49
CA GLY A 88 -0.98 -15.73 -3.85
C GLY A 88 -1.39 -15.59 -2.38
N LEU A 89 -2.11 -14.51 -2.03
CA LEU A 89 -2.50 -14.20 -0.65
C LEU A 89 -3.88 -14.74 -0.31
N ASP A 90 -4.04 -15.22 0.92
CA ASP A 90 -5.35 -15.48 1.53
C ASP A 90 -5.63 -14.49 2.67
N ILE A 91 -6.36 -13.43 2.35
CA ILE A 91 -6.71 -12.34 3.27
C ILE A 91 -8.07 -12.65 3.89
N ALA A 92 -8.08 -13.26 5.07
CA ALA A 92 -9.33 -13.60 5.77
C ALA A 92 -10.22 -12.37 6.09
N GLY A 93 -9.59 -11.20 6.25
CA GLY A 93 -10.24 -9.93 6.52
C GLY A 93 -10.56 -9.12 5.26
N LYS A 94 -10.31 -7.82 5.35
CA LYS A 94 -10.43 -6.84 4.27
C LYS A 94 -9.08 -6.54 3.65
N LEU A 95 -9.10 -6.20 2.36
CA LEU A 95 -7.99 -5.54 1.69
C LEU A 95 -8.25 -4.03 1.63
N VAL A 96 -7.31 -3.23 2.11
CA VAL A 96 -7.33 -1.78 2.00
C VAL A 96 -6.00 -1.30 1.45
N ILE A 97 -6.04 -0.64 0.30
CA ILE A 97 -4.89 -0.01 -0.34
C ILE A 97 -5.19 1.47 -0.50
N GLU A 98 -4.30 2.30 0.01
CA GLU A 98 -4.33 3.76 -0.10
C GLU A 98 -3.01 4.15 -0.75
N GLY A 99 -3.02 4.53 -2.03
CA GLY A 99 -1.83 4.90 -2.80
C GLY A 99 -1.29 6.23 -2.30
N GLY A 100 -1.89 7.32 -2.74
CA GLY A 100 -1.79 8.60 -2.05
C GLY A 100 -1.57 9.72 -3.03
N ALA A 101 -0.46 10.45 -2.95
CA ALA A 101 -0.15 11.47 -3.95
C ALA A 101 1.04 11.03 -4.80
N GLY A 102 0.86 10.96 -6.12
CA GLY A 102 1.87 10.49 -7.06
C GLY A 102 1.26 9.44 -7.99
N ASP A 103 2.08 8.93 -8.90
CA ASP A 103 1.65 7.95 -9.88
C ASP A 103 1.81 6.53 -9.31
N ASP A 104 0.68 5.88 -9.00
CA ASP A 104 0.68 4.59 -8.30
C ASP A 104 0.42 3.41 -9.26
N TRP A 105 1.16 2.31 -9.09
CA TRP A 105 0.91 1.03 -9.75
C TRP A 105 0.57 -0.07 -8.75
N LEU A 106 -0.45 -0.86 -9.10
CA LEU A 106 -0.86 -2.03 -8.34
C LEU A 106 -0.96 -3.25 -9.24
N GLU A 107 -0.30 -4.33 -8.84
CA GLU A 107 -0.47 -5.66 -9.40
C GLU A 107 -1.05 -6.60 -8.34
N ILE A 108 -2.11 -7.33 -8.69
CA ILE A 108 -2.70 -8.38 -7.85
C ILE A 108 -2.78 -9.66 -8.66
N GLU A 109 -2.18 -10.74 -8.16
CA GLU A 109 -2.21 -12.07 -8.77
C GLU A 109 -2.69 -13.11 -7.74
N ASP A 110 -3.76 -13.83 -8.07
CA ASP A 110 -4.27 -14.98 -7.31
C ASP A 110 -4.52 -14.70 -5.81
N VAL A 111 -5.16 -13.56 -5.52
CA VAL A 111 -5.48 -13.14 -4.15
C VAL A 111 -6.95 -13.43 -3.80
N THR A 112 -7.17 -14.06 -2.64
CA THR A 112 -8.50 -14.20 -2.04
C THR A 112 -8.69 -13.21 -0.89
N VAL A 113 -9.84 -12.52 -0.86
CA VAL A 113 -10.25 -11.61 0.21
C VAL A 113 -11.59 -12.09 0.78
N GLY A 114 -11.57 -12.54 2.03
CA GLY A 114 -12.76 -13.11 2.69
C GLY A 114 -13.88 -12.10 2.91
N ARG A 115 -13.55 -10.80 3.03
CA ARG A 115 -14.53 -9.70 3.14
C ARG A 115 -14.48 -8.81 1.91
N GLY A 116 -14.37 -7.50 2.09
CA GLY A 116 -14.37 -6.53 1.00
C GLY A 116 -12.98 -5.97 0.71
N ALA A 117 -12.81 -5.43 -0.49
CA ALA A 117 -11.59 -4.76 -0.93
C ALA A 117 -11.87 -3.30 -1.27
N LYS A 118 -11.00 -2.39 -0.80
CA LYS A 118 -11.02 -0.97 -1.10
C LYS A 118 -9.65 -0.57 -1.67
N LEU A 119 -9.65 -0.08 -2.90
CA LEU A 119 -8.49 0.48 -3.58
C LEU A 119 -8.72 1.98 -3.77
N ASP A 120 -7.78 2.79 -3.30
CA ASP A 120 -7.91 4.23 -3.22
C ASP A 120 -6.59 4.95 -3.54
N PHE A 121 -6.37 5.24 -4.83
CA PHE A 121 -5.12 5.81 -5.36
C PHE A 121 -5.12 7.35 -5.33
N GLY A 122 -5.60 7.93 -4.23
CA GLY A 122 -5.54 9.37 -3.96
C GLY A 122 -5.61 10.33 -5.17
N MET A 123 -4.50 11.01 -5.49
CA MET A 123 -4.31 11.92 -6.63
C MET A 123 -3.10 11.47 -7.46
N GLY A 124 -3.21 11.56 -8.78
CA GLY A 124 -2.16 11.18 -9.72
C GLY A 124 -2.68 10.20 -10.76
N TYR A 125 -1.78 9.68 -11.59
CA TYR A 125 -2.06 8.52 -12.42
C TYR A 125 -2.21 7.27 -11.53
N ALA A 126 -3.11 6.38 -11.90
CA ALA A 126 -3.27 5.10 -11.20
C ALA A 126 -3.45 3.97 -12.22
N ASP A 127 -2.64 2.91 -12.12
CA ASP A 127 -2.82 1.70 -12.92
C ASP A 127 -2.90 0.47 -12.02
N ALA A 128 -4.08 -0.14 -11.99
CA ALA A 128 -4.32 -1.37 -11.27
C ALA A 128 -4.57 -2.52 -12.25
N ASP A 129 -3.68 -3.51 -12.24
CA ASP A 129 -3.84 -4.79 -12.92
C ASP A 129 -4.18 -5.87 -11.88
N ILE A 130 -5.34 -6.51 -12.05
CA ILE A 130 -5.87 -7.49 -11.10
C ILE A 130 -6.24 -8.75 -11.85
N ALA A 131 -5.54 -9.83 -11.56
CA ALA A 131 -5.74 -11.15 -12.13
C ALA A 131 -6.07 -12.18 -11.04
N GLY A 132 -7.12 -12.97 -11.26
CA GLY A 132 -7.47 -14.09 -10.39
C GLY A 132 -7.98 -13.70 -9.00
N MET A 133 -8.37 -12.44 -8.79
CA MET A 133 -8.79 -11.98 -7.47
C MET A 133 -10.21 -12.46 -7.13
N VAL A 134 -10.41 -13.03 -5.93
CA VAL A 134 -11.72 -13.43 -5.42
C VAL A 134 -12.07 -12.60 -4.19
N ILE A 135 -13.20 -11.89 -4.23
CA ILE A 135 -13.66 -11.02 -3.13
C ILE A 135 -15.01 -11.53 -2.63
N GLY A 136 -15.07 -11.94 -1.35
CA GLY A 136 -16.30 -12.44 -0.72
C GLY A 136 -17.36 -11.38 -0.42
N GLY A 137 -16.98 -10.10 -0.46
CA GLY A 137 -17.84 -8.95 -0.16
C GLY A 137 -17.78 -7.85 -1.22
N ASP A 138 -17.97 -6.61 -0.79
CA ASP A 138 -17.98 -5.45 -1.70
C ASP A 138 -16.57 -5.10 -2.19
N PHE A 139 -16.49 -4.67 -3.45
CA PHE A 139 -15.32 -4.10 -4.06
C PHE A 139 -15.51 -2.60 -4.30
N ARG A 140 -14.53 -1.79 -3.92
CA ARG A 140 -14.50 -0.36 -4.24
C ARG A 140 -13.17 0.01 -4.86
N PHE A 141 -13.23 0.66 -6.01
CA PHE A 141 -12.09 1.33 -6.61
C PHE A 141 -12.35 2.84 -6.66
N ARG A 142 -11.34 3.61 -6.26
CA ARG A 142 -11.34 5.07 -6.38
C ARG A 142 -9.98 5.57 -6.85
N ALA A 143 -9.98 6.36 -7.93
CA ALA A 143 -8.84 7.15 -8.37
C ALA A 143 -9.26 8.61 -8.58
N ARG A 144 -8.32 9.56 -8.49
CA ARG A 144 -8.56 10.94 -8.91
C ARG A 144 -7.42 11.44 -9.76
N ALA A 145 -7.78 11.97 -10.92
CA ALA A 145 -6.82 12.58 -11.82
C ALA A 145 -6.36 13.95 -11.30
N THR A 146 -5.06 14.24 -11.45
CA THR A 146 -4.53 15.61 -11.30
C THR A 146 -4.81 16.40 -12.56
N HIS A 147 -5.11 17.70 -12.42
CA HIS A 147 -5.28 18.61 -13.55
C HIS A 147 -3.97 19.37 -13.81
N TYR A 148 -3.48 19.37 -15.05
CA TYR A 148 -2.36 20.21 -15.47
C TYR A 148 -2.87 21.53 -16.06
N PRO A 149 -2.77 22.67 -15.35
CA PRO A 149 -3.34 23.93 -15.82
C PRO A 149 -2.60 24.52 -17.03
N GLY A 150 -1.38 24.07 -17.32
CA GLY A 150 -0.55 24.55 -18.42
C GLY A 150 -1.04 24.09 -19.80
N ASP A 151 -1.63 22.90 -19.90
CA ASP A 151 -2.15 22.34 -21.16
C ASP A 151 -3.62 21.90 -21.09
N GLY A 152 -4.23 21.94 -19.90
CA GLY A 152 -5.63 21.62 -19.66
C GLY A 152 -5.92 20.13 -19.53
N THR A 153 -4.90 19.27 -19.49
CA THR A 153 -5.05 17.82 -19.42
C THR A 153 -5.29 17.32 -17.99
N TYR A 154 -5.63 16.04 -17.88
CA TYR A 154 -5.81 15.33 -16.62
C TYR A 154 -5.03 14.01 -16.70
N ASP A 155 -4.52 13.51 -15.58
CA ASP A 155 -4.02 12.14 -15.53
C ASP A 155 -5.12 11.14 -15.89
N ASP A 156 -4.74 10.05 -16.54
CA ASP A 156 -5.62 8.90 -16.75
C ASP A 156 -5.60 7.96 -15.54
N TYR A 157 -6.55 7.04 -15.49
CA TYR A 157 -6.52 5.92 -14.55
C TYR A 157 -7.03 4.66 -15.22
N TRP A 158 -6.42 3.53 -14.88
CA TRP A 158 -6.75 2.22 -15.44
C TRP A 158 -7.04 1.24 -14.32
N LEU A 159 -8.12 0.49 -14.50
CA LEU A 159 -8.44 -0.69 -13.73
C LEU A 159 -8.69 -1.83 -14.71
N LYS A 160 -7.85 -2.84 -14.65
CA LYS A 160 -7.96 -4.05 -15.45
C LYS A 160 -8.30 -5.20 -14.50
N LEU A 161 -9.37 -5.93 -14.82
CA LEU A 161 -9.84 -7.08 -14.05
C LEU A 161 -9.86 -8.30 -14.97
N TYR A 162 -9.02 -9.28 -14.67
CA TYR A 162 -8.89 -10.53 -15.40
C TYR A 162 -9.26 -11.69 -14.48
N ASP A 163 -10.13 -12.58 -14.97
CA ASP A 163 -10.53 -13.82 -14.29
C ASP A 163 -10.89 -13.64 -12.81
N SER A 164 -11.43 -12.47 -12.46
CA SER A 164 -11.72 -12.06 -11.09
C SER A 164 -13.19 -12.21 -10.75
N ARG A 165 -13.49 -12.48 -9.47
CA ARG A 165 -14.85 -12.68 -8.95
C ARG A 165 -15.12 -11.76 -7.76
N ILE A 166 -16.26 -11.10 -7.79
CA ILE A 166 -16.77 -10.26 -6.69
C ILE A 166 -18.14 -10.82 -6.30
N ASP A 167 -18.26 -11.31 -5.07
CA ASP A 167 -19.50 -11.90 -4.57
C ASP A 167 -20.47 -10.84 -4.01
N GLY A 168 -19.97 -9.63 -3.70
CA GLY A 168 -20.76 -8.46 -3.30
C GLY A 168 -21.00 -7.44 -4.42
N ASN A 169 -21.13 -6.17 -4.05
CA ASN A 169 -21.29 -5.08 -5.01
C ASN A 169 -19.93 -4.49 -5.43
N ALA A 170 -19.80 -4.13 -6.70
CA ALA A 170 -18.66 -3.36 -7.20
C ALA A 170 -19.06 -1.89 -7.36
N VAL A 171 -18.29 -0.98 -6.75
CA VAL A 171 -18.40 0.47 -6.93
C VAL A 171 -17.10 1.00 -7.50
N LEU A 172 -17.18 1.52 -8.72
CA LEU A 172 -16.07 2.19 -9.38
C LEU A 172 -16.35 3.69 -9.36
N SER A 173 -15.44 4.46 -8.79
CA SER A 173 -15.55 5.91 -8.72
C SER A 173 -14.28 6.55 -9.24
N ALA A 174 -14.45 7.54 -10.10
CA ALA A 174 -13.36 8.37 -10.55
C ALA A 174 -13.77 9.83 -10.44
N GLY A 175 -12.86 10.65 -9.92
CA GLY A 175 -13.09 12.07 -9.69
C GLY A 175 -12.02 12.93 -10.36
N ARG A 176 -12.36 14.18 -10.63
CA ARG A 176 -11.40 15.22 -11.02
C ARG A 176 -11.01 16.01 -9.78
N GLY A 177 -9.71 16.15 -9.52
CA GLY A 177 -9.20 17.13 -8.57
C GLY A 177 -9.13 18.50 -9.26
N TYR A 178 -9.69 19.54 -8.63
CA TYR A 178 -9.51 20.94 -9.07
C TYR A 178 -8.61 21.63 -8.04
N PHE A 179 -7.55 22.30 -8.52
CA PHE A 179 -6.77 23.28 -7.76
C PHE A 179 -6.99 24.67 -8.34
#